data_AF-A0A952DVS8-F1
#
_entry.id   AF-A0A952DVS8-F1
#
_cell.length_a   1.000
_cell.length_b   1.000
_cell.length_c   1.000
_cell.angle_alpha   90.00
_cell.angle_beta   90.00
_cell.angle_gamma   90.00
#
_symmetry.space_group_name_H-M   'P 1'
#
loop_
_entity.id
_entity.type
_entity.pdbx_description
1 polymer ?
#
loop_
_entity_poly.entity_id
_entity_poly.type
_entity_poly.pdbx_seq_one_letter_code
_entity_poly.pdbx_strand_id
1 'polypeptide(L)'
;MPDFFSFVPDLTLLLFASPLIYLLIKERNISHILAATFLFVAGFLLEHLSSLYGFPYGKFSYANEFLLNLAGTPIVIGIAWMVIIMGVRFLVPKKLGLIVTLLVSAFLAVAVDLVIDPPAVQLGYWTWVETGPYYNIPISNFFGWFLAGLLLTSGIFKLTENSTTEFKASAFKSLFLIVSYWTFTSIMLGMIVPFIVGISLMILISRAGGFEGHEKPPAHLS
;
A
#
# COMPACT_ATOMS: atom_id res chain seq x y z
N MET A 1 -13.02 -4.95 -27.41
CA MET A 1 -12.20 -3.72 -27.29
C MET A 1 -11.89 -3.55 -25.81
N PRO A 2 -10.69 -3.10 -25.42
CA PRO A 2 -10.50 -2.61 -24.05
C PRO A 2 -11.59 -1.58 -23.79
N ASP A 3 -12.28 -1.69 -22.67
CA ASP A 3 -13.26 -0.67 -22.30
C ASP A 3 -12.51 0.67 -22.19
N PHE A 4 -13.13 1.77 -22.63
CA PHE A 4 -12.50 3.09 -22.63
C PHE A 4 -11.97 3.45 -21.23
N PHE A 5 -12.56 2.89 -20.17
CA PHE A 5 -12.19 3.12 -18.78
C PHE A 5 -11.17 2.13 -18.18
N SER A 6 -10.57 1.24 -18.99
CA SER A 6 -9.51 0.29 -18.58
C SER A 6 -8.17 0.94 -18.18
N PHE A 7 -8.11 2.26 -18.06
CA PHE A 7 -6.95 2.99 -17.57
C PHE A 7 -7.18 3.67 -16.22
N VAL A 8 -8.42 3.69 -15.75
CA VAL A 8 -8.80 4.39 -14.51
C VAL A 8 -8.06 3.83 -13.29
N PRO A 9 -7.94 2.50 -13.09
CA PRO A 9 -7.19 1.97 -11.95
C PRO A 9 -5.72 2.39 -11.97
N ASP A 10 -5.06 2.32 -13.13
CA ASP A 10 -3.66 2.71 -13.29
C ASP A 10 -3.44 4.20 -12.99
N LEU A 11 -4.27 5.07 -13.58
CA LEU A 11 -4.16 6.52 -13.40
C LEU A 11 -4.45 6.92 -11.95
N THR A 12 -5.45 6.32 -11.33
CA THR A 12 -5.81 6.54 -9.92
C THR A 12 -4.64 6.15 -9.01
N LEU A 13 -4.02 4.99 -9.22
CA LEU A 13 -2.89 4.55 -8.41
C LEU A 13 -1.65 5.44 -8.61
N LEU A 14 -1.38 5.88 -9.84
CA LEU A 14 -0.31 6.84 -10.14
C LEU A 14 -0.55 8.20 -9.45
N LEU A 15 -1.81 8.67 -9.45
CA LEU A 15 -2.19 9.91 -8.76
C LEU A 15 -1.93 9.78 -7.25
N PHE A 16 -2.30 8.65 -6.64
CA PHE A 16 -2.07 8.42 -5.21
C PHE A 16 -0.58 8.28 -4.88
N ALA A 17 0.20 7.67 -5.76
CA ALA A 17 1.65 7.56 -5.61
C ALA A 17 2.41 8.87 -5.88
N SER A 18 1.76 9.87 -6.50
CA SER A 18 2.44 11.07 -6.99
C SER A 18 3.18 11.90 -5.93
N PRO A 19 2.70 12.10 -4.68
CA PRO A 19 3.48 12.82 -3.66
C PRO A 19 4.84 12.15 -3.40
N LEU A 20 4.84 10.81 -3.33
CA LEU A 20 6.03 10.05 -3.07
C LEU A 20 6.98 10.00 -4.29
N ILE A 21 6.42 9.75 -5.48
CA ILE A 21 7.19 9.77 -6.74
C ILE A 21 7.85 11.13 -6.95
N TYR A 22 7.14 12.22 -6.65
CA TYR A 22 7.69 13.57 -6.73
C TYR A 22 8.94 13.73 -5.85
N LEU A 23 8.93 13.26 -4.59
CA LEU A 23 10.11 13.36 -3.73
C LEU A 23 11.23 12.40 -4.13
N LEU A 24 10.93 11.20 -4.64
CA LEU A 24 11.94 10.32 -5.22
C LEU A 24 12.71 11.02 -6.35
N ILE A 25 12.01 11.76 -7.22
CA ILE A 25 12.60 12.49 -8.34
C ILE A 25 13.30 13.77 -7.88
N LYS A 26 12.72 14.51 -6.94
CA LYS A 26 13.25 15.79 -6.43
C LYS A 26 14.52 15.59 -5.61
N GLU A 27 14.50 14.68 -4.63
CA GLU A 27 15.63 14.48 -3.72
C GLU A 27 16.76 13.67 -4.39
N ARG A 28 16.43 12.80 -5.37
CA ARG A 28 17.37 11.90 -6.06
C ARG A 28 18.24 11.08 -5.10
N ASN A 29 17.72 10.79 -3.91
CA ASN A 29 18.43 10.00 -2.92
C ASN A 29 18.51 8.55 -3.39
N ILE A 30 19.72 8.05 -3.61
CA ILE A 30 19.93 6.70 -4.14
C ILE A 30 19.36 5.61 -3.23
N SER A 31 19.39 5.79 -1.91
CA SER A 31 18.85 4.80 -0.97
C SER A 31 17.33 4.70 -1.10
N HIS A 32 16.64 5.84 -1.27
CA HIS A 32 15.20 5.87 -1.50
C HIS A 32 14.83 5.30 -2.87
N ILE A 33 15.60 5.61 -3.91
CA ILE A 33 15.38 5.05 -5.26
C ILE A 33 15.56 3.53 -5.25
N LEU A 34 16.62 3.03 -4.60
CA LEU A 34 16.85 1.58 -4.46
C LEU A 34 15.74 0.92 -3.65
N ALA A 35 15.31 1.53 -2.54
CA ALA A 35 14.18 1.02 -1.75
C ALA A 35 12.90 0.97 -2.58
N ALA A 36 12.54 2.06 -3.25
CA ALA A 36 11.36 2.15 -4.10
C ALA A 36 11.38 1.12 -5.23
N THR A 37 12.52 0.98 -5.91
CA THR A 37 12.71 0.02 -7.00
C THR A 37 12.60 -1.42 -6.49
N PHE A 38 13.22 -1.72 -5.34
CA PHE A 38 13.10 -3.02 -4.71
C PHE A 38 11.65 -3.36 -4.36
N LEU A 39 10.90 -2.45 -3.74
CA LEU A 39 9.49 -2.67 -3.41
C LEU A 39 8.63 -2.88 -4.65
N PHE A 40 8.85 -2.06 -5.68
CA PHE A 40 8.14 -2.17 -6.94
C PHE A 40 8.35 -3.54 -7.60
N VAL A 41 9.62 -3.94 -7.76
CA VAL A 41 9.97 -5.20 -8.42
C VAL A 41 9.57 -6.40 -7.57
N ALA A 42 9.95 -6.43 -6.29
CA ALA A 42 9.67 -7.57 -5.42
C ALA A 42 8.16 -7.73 -5.16
N GLY A 43 7.42 -6.62 -4.95
CA GLY A 43 5.96 -6.66 -4.81
C GLY A 43 5.29 -7.21 -6.07
N PHE A 44 5.65 -6.69 -7.25
CA PHE A 44 5.15 -7.23 -8.52
C PHE A 44 5.48 -8.71 -8.70
N LEU A 45 6.69 -9.15 -8.34
CA LEU A 45 7.06 -10.57 -8.46
C LEU A 45 6.25 -11.46 -7.52
N LEU A 46 5.98 -11.03 -6.29
CA LEU A 46 5.14 -11.80 -5.35
C LEU A 46 3.72 -11.97 -5.90
N GLU A 47 3.14 -10.90 -6.45
CA GLU A 47 1.85 -10.91 -7.14
C GLU A 47 1.83 -11.86 -8.32
N HIS A 48 2.86 -11.75 -9.17
CA HIS A 48 2.98 -12.57 -10.35
C HIS A 48 3.12 -14.05 -10.00
N LEU A 49 3.98 -14.39 -9.04
CA LEU A 49 4.15 -15.76 -8.54
C LEU A 49 2.85 -16.30 -7.94
N SER A 50 2.10 -15.48 -7.20
CA SER A 50 0.83 -15.91 -6.62
C SER A 50 -0.24 -16.15 -7.70
N SER A 51 -0.31 -15.30 -8.71
CA SER A 51 -1.25 -15.49 -9.82
C SER A 51 -0.98 -16.78 -10.61
N LEU A 52 0.30 -17.17 -10.77
CA LEU A 52 0.70 -18.39 -11.48
C LEU A 52 0.55 -19.65 -10.62
N TYR A 53 1.14 -19.63 -9.42
CA TYR A 53 1.37 -20.82 -8.59
C TYR A 53 0.48 -20.87 -7.34
N GLY A 54 -0.21 -19.79 -7.02
CA GLY A 54 -1.03 -19.69 -5.81
C GLY A 54 -0.27 -19.36 -4.53
N PHE A 55 1.04 -19.10 -4.60
CA PHE A 55 1.85 -18.71 -3.45
C PHE A 55 2.49 -17.33 -3.68
N PRO A 56 2.46 -16.39 -2.71
CA PRO A 56 2.07 -16.60 -1.31
C PRO A 56 0.60 -16.35 -0.96
N TYR A 57 -0.20 -15.75 -1.84
CA TYR A 57 -1.51 -15.21 -1.46
C TYR A 57 -2.69 -16.16 -1.71
N GLY A 58 -2.49 -17.19 -2.52
CA GLY A 58 -3.58 -17.95 -3.15
C GLY A 58 -3.59 -17.69 -4.65
N LYS A 59 -4.27 -18.55 -5.41
CA LYS A 59 -4.33 -18.40 -6.87
C LYS A 59 -5.48 -17.47 -7.25
N PHE A 60 -5.20 -16.50 -8.10
CA PHE A 60 -6.19 -15.54 -8.60
C PHE A 60 -5.78 -15.01 -9.97
N SER A 61 -6.70 -14.32 -10.63
CA SER A 61 -6.46 -13.64 -11.91
C SER A 61 -6.93 -12.19 -11.84
N TYR A 62 -6.12 -11.27 -12.37
CA TYR A 62 -6.51 -9.89 -12.59
C TYR A 62 -7.48 -9.77 -13.78
N ALA A 63 -8.34 -8.76 -13.75
CA ALA A 63 -9.17 -8.38 -14.89
C ALA A 63 -8.35 -7.78 -16.04
N ASN A 64 -8.92 -7.77 -17.24
CA ASN A 64 -8.30 -7.18 -18.43
C ASN A 64 -8.33 -5.63 -18.44
N GLU A 65 -8.78 -4.98 -17.37
CA GLU A 65 -9.04 -3.54 -17.27
C GLU A 65 -7.83 -2.70 -16.80
N PHE A 66 -6.62 -3.21 -16.96
CA PHE A 66 -5.39 -2.48 -16.64
C PHE A 66 -4.62 -2.13 -17.91
N LEU A 67 -3.94 -0.98 -17.90
CA LEU A 67 -3.19 -0.47 -19.06
C LEU A 67 -2.08 -1.42 -19.52
N LEU A 68 -1.26 -1.88 -18.57
CA LEU A 68 -0.05 -2.64 -18.87
C LEU A 68 0.05 -3.87 -17.99
N ASN A 69 -0.18 -5.02 -18.62
CA ASN A 69 -0.07 -6.33 -17.99
C ASN A 69 1.17 -7.05 -18.50
N LEU A 70 1.92 -7.64 -17.58
CA LEU A 70 3.01 -8.56 -17.88
C LEU A 70 2.56 -9.96 -17.48
N ALA A 71 2.36 -10.83 -18.49
CA ALA A 71 1.91 -12.20 -18.31
C ALA A 71 0.65 -12.33 -17.40
N GLY A 72 -0.30 -11.41 -17.57
CA GLY A 72 -1.58 -11.39 -16.83
C GLY A 72 -1.55 -10.64 -15.49
N THR A 73 -0.41 -10.10 -15.08
CA THR A 73 -0.27 -9.30 -13.84
C THR A 73 -0.05 -7.82 -14.18
N PRO A 74 -0.85 -6.88 -13.65
CA PRO A 74 -0.68 -5.47 -13.93
C PRO A 74 0.60 -4.92 -13.29
N ILE A 75 1.41 -4.25 -14.10
CA ILE A 75 2.70 -3.69 -13.65
C ILE A 75 2.48 -2.60 -12.58
N VAL A 76 1.35 -1.88 -12.65
CA VAL A 76 1.03 -0.81 -11.71
C VAL A 76 0.89 -1.31 -10.26
N ILE A 77 0.61 -2.60 -10.04
CA ILE A 77 0.52 -3.17 -8.68
C ILE A 77 1.87 -3.08 -7.94
N GLY A 78 3.00 -3.08 -8.64
CA GLY A 78 4.30 -2.78 -8.02
C GLY A 78 4.34 -1.40 -7.36
N ILE A 79 3.64 -0.41 -7.92
CA ILE A 79 3.53 0.95 -7.35
C ILE A 79 2.70 0.92 -6.07
N ALA A 80 1.62 0.12 -6.01
CA ALA A 80 0.84 -0.06 -4.78
C ALA A 80 1.72 -0.62 -3.66
N TRP A 81 2.47 -1.70 -3.91
CA TRP A 81 3.40 -2.28 -2.94
C TRP A 81 4.45 -1.27 -2.45
N MET A 82 5.01 -0.48 -3.37
CA MET A 82 5.95 0.60 -3.02
C MET A 82 5.34 1.62 -2.06
N VAL A 83 4.15 2.14 -2.36
CA VAL A 83 3.47 3.13 -1.52
C VAL A 83 3.10 2.53 -0.17
N ILE A 84 2.51 1.34 -0.17
CA ILE A 84 1.98 0.70 1.03
C ILE A 84 3.11 0.39 2.00
N ILE A 85 4.13 -0.35 1.56
CA ILE A 85 5.21 -0.79 2.44
C ILE A 85 6.01 0.41 2.96
N MET A 86 6.28 1.41 2.12
CA MET A 86 7.03 2.57 2.59
C MET A 86 6.22 3.43 3.57
N GLY A 87 4.91 3.57 3.35
CA GLY A 87 4.03 4.24 4.30
C GLY A 87 3.96 3.53 5.66
N VAL A 88 3.66 2.23 5.68
CA VAL A 88 3.53 1.48 6.94
C VAL A 88 4.87 1.35 7.68
N ARG A 89 5.99 1.23 6.96
CA ARG A 89 7.33 1.26 7.55
C ARG A 89 7.59 2.54 8.34
N PHE A 90 7.11 3.69 7.86
CA PHE A 90 7.31 4.96 8.55
C PHE A 90 6.30 5.22 9.68
N LEU A 91 5.17 4.52 9.71
CA LEU A 91 4.23 4.58 10.84
C LEU A 91 4.84 4.02 12.13
N VAL A 92 5.82 3.11 12.00
CA VAL A 92 6.48 2.51 13.17
C VAL A 92 7.75 3.29 13.55
N PRO A 93 7.80 3.90 14.75
CA PRO A 93 8.96 4.69 15.17
C PRO A 93 10.22 3.83 15.31
N LYS A 94 11.34 4.32 14.77
CA LYS A 94 12.66 3.67 14.85
C LYS A 94 13.07 3.26 16.28
N LYS A 95 12.66 4.04 17.28
CA LYS A 95 12.96 3.80 18.71
C LYS A 95 12.42 2.47 19.25
N LEU A 96 11.46 1.85 18.57
CA LEU A 96 10.90 0.56 18.97
C LEU A 96 11.79 -0.64 18.57
N GLY A 97 12.85 -0.41 17.81
CA GLY A 97 13.80 -1.44 17.39
C GLY A 97 13.35 -2.21 16.14
N LEU A 98 14.28 -3.01 15.59
CA LEU A 98 14.09 -3.71 14.32
C LEU A 98 12.91 -4.69 14.37
N ILE A 99 12.91 -5.62 15.32
CA ILE A 99 11.91 -6.70 15.38
C ILE A 99 10.49 -6.14 15.47
N VAL A 100 10.27 -5.16 16.35
CA VAL A 100 8.96 -4.50 16.49
C VAL A 100 8.59 -3.77 15.20
N THR A 101 9.54 -3.07 14.58
CA THR A 101 9.29 -2.40 13.30
C THR A 101 8.82 -3.38 12.23
N LEU A 102 9.49 -4.53 12.09
CA LEU A 102 9.12 -5.54 11.09
C LEU A 102 7.73 -6.13 11.36
N LEU A 103 7.49 -6.60 12.58
CA LEU A 103 6.22 -7.23 12.95
C LEU A 103 5.04 -6.26 12.81
N VAL A 104 5.17 -5.05 13.34
CA VAL A 104 4.09 -4.06 13.29
C VAL A 104 3.86 -3.58 11.85
N SER A 105 4.91 -3.35 11.06
CA SER A 105 4.74 -2.96 9.64
C SER A 105 4.04 -4.06 8.84
N ALA A 106 4.34 -5.34 9.11
CA ALA A 106 3.68 -6.47 8.47
C ALA A 106 2.19 -6.56 8.85
N PHE A 107 1.84 -6.38 10.13
CA PHE A 107 0.43 -6.30 10.54
C PHE A 107 -0.30 -5.09 9.94
N LEU A 108 0.37 -3.94 9.82
CA LEU A 108 -0.19 -2.76 9.16
C LEU A 108 -0.39 -3.00 7.65
N ALA A 109 0.52 -3.73 6.99
CA ALA A 109 0.33 -4.12 5.59
C ALA A 109 -0.90 -5.01 5.42
N VAL A 110 -1.09 -6.01 6.29
CA VAL A 110 -2.32 -6.83 6.33
C VAL A 110 -3.56 -5.97 6.61
N ALA A 111 -3.46 -4.99 7.52
CA ALA A 111 -4.58 -4.09 7.79
C ALA A 111 -4.96 -3.25 6.56
N VAL A 112 -3.98 -2.81 5.77
CA VAL A 112 -4.24 -2.11 4.50
C VAL A 112 -4.90 -3.05 3.48
N ASP A 113 -4.40 -4.28 3.35
CA ASP A 113 -4.98 -5.32 2.48
C ASP A 113 -6.46 -5.60 2.83
N LEU A 114 -6.79 -5.72 4.12
CA LEU A 114 -8.16 -5.88 4.59
C LEU A 114 -9.11 -4.75 4.12
N VAL A 115 -8.59 -3.57 3.76
CA VAL A 115 -9.37 -2.44 3.23
C VAL A 115 -9.44 -2.46 1.70
N ILE A 116 -8.37 -2.88 1.03
CA ILE A 116 -8.26 -2.86 -0.45
C ILE A 116 -9.03 -4.03 -1.06
N ASP A 117 -8.81 -5.23 -0.56
CA ASP A 117 -9.24 -6.46 -1.22
C ASP A 117 -10.77 -6.59 -1.37
N PRO A 118 -11.59 -6.35 -0.33
CA PRO A 118 -13.04 -6.53 -0.43
C PRO A 118 -13.71 -5.71 -1.55
N PRO A 119 -13.56 -4.37 -1.58
CA PRO A 119 -14.14 -3.59 -2.67
C PRO A 119 -13.52 -3.92 -4.03
N ALA A 120 -12.22 -4.26 -4.10
CA ALA A 120 -11.58 -4.60 -5.36
C ALA A 120 -12.12 -5.91 -5.97
N VAL A 121 -12.33 -6.95 -5.15
CA VAL A 121 -12.96 -8.21 -5.56
C VAL A 121 -14.40 -7.96 -6.01
N GLN A 122 -15.15 -7.12 -5.30
CA GLN A 122 -16.53 -6.79 -5.67
C GLN A 122 -16.63 -5.97 -6.97
N LEU A 123 -15.66 -5.10 -7.22
CA LEU A 123 -15.53 -4.36 -8.48
C LEU A 123 -14.95 -5.22 -9.62
N GLY A 124 -14.53 -6.45 -9.32
CA GLY A 124 -14.04 -7.40 -10.33
C GLY A 124 -12.59 -7.17 -10.76
N TYR A 125 -11.79 -6.38 -10.04
CA TYR A 125 -10.39 -6.13 -10.41
C TYR A 125 -9.52 -7.39 -10.35
N TRP A 126 -9.82 -8.30 -9.43
CA TRP A 126 -9.29 -9.65 -9.43
C TRP A 126 -10.32 -10.63 -8.88
N THR A 127 -10.15 -11.89 -9.24
CA THR A 127 -10.99 -12.99 -8.76
C THR A 127 -10.12 -14.13 -8.28
N TRP A 128 -10.37 -14.56 -7.04
CA TRP A 128 -9.72 -15.70 -6.42
C TRP A 128 -10.28 -17.03 -6.96
N VAL A 129 -9.41 -18.00 -7.21
CA VAL A 129 -9.81 -19.35 -7.60
C VAL A 129 -10.43 -20.09 -6.43
N GLU A 130 -9.79 -20.00 -5.26
CA GLU A 130 -10.31 -20.50 -4.00
C GLU A 130 -10.75 -19.32 -3.14
N THR A 131 -12.02 -19.32 -2.73
CA THR A 131 -12.59 -18.23 -1.95
C THR A 131 -12.43 -18.50 -0.44
N GLY A 132 -12.39 -17.43 0.34
CA GLY A 132 -12.37 -17.51 1.80
C GLY A 132 -13.47 -16.69 2.48
N PRO A 133 -13.50 -16.72 3.82
CA PRO A 133 -14.63 -16.21 4.60
C PRO A 133 -14.71 -14.68 4.63
N TYR A 134 -13.61 -13.97 4.36
CA TYR A 134 -13.60 -12.51 4.31
C TYR A 134 -13.84 -12.07 2.87
N TYR A 135 -15.08 -11.73 2.50
CA TYR A 135 -15.45 -11.20 1.18
C TYR A 135 -14.90 -12.01 -0.03
N ASN A 136 -14.91 -13.34 0.06
CA ASN A 136 -14.36 -14.27 -0.93
C ASN A 136 -12.83 -14.28 -1.06
N ILE A 137 -12.09 -13.65 -0.13
CA ILE A 137 -10.63 -13.66 -0.11
C ILE A 137 -10.12 -14.83 0.75
N PRO A 138 -9.22 -15.68 0.24
CA PRO A 138 -8.69 -16.83 0.96
C PRO A 138 -7.82 -16.39 2.15
N ILE A 139 -7.80 -17.20 3.21
CA ILE A 139 -7.01 -16.90 4.43
C ILE A 139 -5.50 -16.86 4.10
N SER A 140 -5.06 -17.62 3.09
CA SER A 140 -3.69 -17.56 2.58
C SER A 140 -3.26 -16.17 2.16
N ASN A 141 -4.18 -15.31 1.69
CA ASN A 141 -3.88 -13.95 1.26
C ASN A 141 -3.31 -13.15 2.43
N PHE A 142 -4.03 -13.11 3.55
CA PHE A 142 -3.61 -12.34 4.73
C PHE A 142 -2.29 -12.85 5.33
N PHE A 143 -2.08 -14.17 5.32
CA PHE A 143 -0.81 -14.74 5.75
C PHE A 143 0.33 -14.38 4.77
N GLY A 144 0.07 -14.46 3.46
CA GLY A 144 0.99 -14.05 2.43
C GLY A 144 1.35 -12.56 2.55
N TRP A 145 0.39 -11.68 2.78
CA TRP A 145 0.59 -10.25 3.02
C TRP A 145 1.43 -9.98 4.27
N PHE A 146 1.24 -10.77 5.34
CA PHE A 146 2.09 -10.70 6.51
C PHE A 146 3.55 -11.04 6.17
N LEU A 147 3.77 -12.17 5.46
CA LEU A 147 5.12 -12.59 5.06
C LEU A 147 5.78 -11.61 4.07
N ALA A 148 5.02 -11.13 3.09
CA ALA A 148 5.45 -10.11 2.15
C ALA A 148 5.79 -8.81 2.87
N GLY A 149 4.94 -8.37 3.79
CA GLY A 149 5.16 -7.20 4.64
C GLY A 149 6.46 -7.32 5.44
N LEU A 150 6.73 -8.49 6.05
CA LEU A 150 7.99 -8.76 6.73
C LEU A 150 9.19 -8.67 5.79
N LEU A 151 9.15 -9.38 4.66
CA LEU A 151 10.24 -9.45 3.69
C LEU A 151 10.56 -8.06 3.13
N LEU A 152 9.54 -7.36 2.64
CA LEU A 152 9.69 -6.08 1.96
C LEU A 152 10.13 -4.99 2.93
N THR A 153 9.54 -4.93 4.13
CA THR A 153 9.96 -3.99 5.19
C THR A 153 11.41 -4.26 5.60
N SER A 154 11.80 -5.53 5.72
CA SER A 154 13.19 -5.91 6.04
C SER A 154 14.16 -5.45 4.96
N GLY A 155 13.82 -5.67 3.69
CA GLY A 155 14.67 -5.29 2.54
C GLY A 155 14.95 -3.80 2.47
N ILE A 156 14.00 -2.95 2.89
CA ILE A 156 14.18 -1.48 2.86
C ILE A 156 14.62 -0.87 4.19
N PHE A 157 14.70 -1.65 5.28
CA PHE A 157 14.81 -1.10 6.63
C PHE A 157 16.02 -0.17 6.79
N LYS A 158 17.19 -0.60 6.33
CA LYS A 158 18.44 0.19 6.40
C LYS A 158 18.45 1.33 5.38
N LEU A 159 17.93 1.10 4.18
CA LEU A 159 17.86 2.09 3.10
C LEU A 159 17.00 3.31 3.47
N THR A 160 16.01 3.11 4.34
CA THR A 160 15.03 4.13 4.75
C THR A 160 15.25 4.64 6.17
N GLU A 161 16.32 4.21 6.84
CA GLU A 161 16.57 4.51 8.26
C GLU A 161 16.78 6.00 8.52
N ASN A 162 17.42 6.70 7.58
CA ASN A 162 17.79 8.11 7.67
C ASN A 162 16.88 9.02 6.81
N SER A 163 15.68 8.56 6.46
CA SER A 163 14.74 9.36 5.67
C SER A 163 14.35 10.66 6.38
N THR A 164 14.31 11.74 5.59
CA THR A 164 13.91 13.08 6.03
C THR A 164 12.43 13.11 6.45
N THR A 165 12.04 14.15 7.20
CA THR A 165 10.64 14.36 7.56
C THR A 165 9.77 14.60 6.31
N GLU A 166 10.30 15.33 5.32
CA GLU A 166 9.60 15.59 4.05
C GLU A 166 9.31 14.29 3.29
N PHE A 167 10.31 13.40 3.18
CA PHE A 167 10.16 12.09 2.54
C PHE A 167 9.17 11.18 3.26
N LYS A 168 9.18 11.16 4.59
CA LYS A 168 8.19 10.41 5.37
C LYS A 168 6.78 10.96 5.15
N ALA A 169 6.63 12.29 5.12
CA ALA A 169 5.35 12.95 4.89
C ALA A 169 4.78 12.64 3.50
N SER A 170 5.60 12.51 2.45
CA SER A 170 5.11 12.10 1.13
C SER A 170 4.60 10.67 1.11
N ALA A 171 5.31 9.75 1.77
CA ALA A 171 4.87 8.36 1.91
C ALA A 171 3.54 8.28 2.68
N PHE A 172 3.37 9.06 3.74
CA PHE A 172 2.10 9.15 4.47
C PHE A 172 0.97 9.73 3.61
N LYS A 173 1.22 10.79 2.84
CA LYS A 173 0.24 11.35 1.89
C LYS A 173 -0.20 10.30 0.87
N SER A 174 0.75 9.59 0.26
CA SER A 174 0.43 8.56 -0.71
C SER A 174 -0.35 7.39 -0.12
N LEU A 175 0.06 6.90 1.05
CA LEU A 175 -0.69 5.84 1.75
C LEU A 175 -2.09 6.31 2.16
N PHE A 176 -2.21 7.55 2.68
CA PHE A 176 -3.49 8.13 3.07
C PHE A 176 -4.46 8.20 1.88
N LEU A 177 -3.99 8.59 0.68
CA LEU A 177 -4.81 8.64 -0.52
C LEU A 177 -5.33 7.25 -0.93
N ILE A 178 -4.46 6.23 -0.94
CA ILE A 178 -4.86 4.84 -1.24
C ILE A 178 -5.92 4.37 -0.24
N VAL A 179 -5.65 4.50 1.07
CA VAL A 179 -6.57 4.02 2.11
C VAL A 179 -7.89 4.80 2.06
N SER A 180 -7.85 6.11 1.85
CA SER A 180 -9.07 6.94 1.77
C SER A 180 -9.96 6.53 0.61
N TYR A 181 -9.39 6.30 -0.57
CA TYR A 181 -10.13 5.84 -1.73
C TYR A 181 -10.84 4.52 -1.46
N TRP A 182 -10.10 3.51 -0.98
CA TRP A 182 -10.68 2.19 -0.72
C TRP A 182 -11.65 2.17 0.46
N THR A 183 -11.44 3.01 1.47
CA THR A 183 -12.38 3.22 2.58
C THR A 183 -13.69 3.82 2.07
N PHE A 184 -13.62 4.84 1.19
CA PHE A 184 -14.79 5.43 0.58
C PHE A 184 -15.53 4.44 -0.32
N THR A 185 -14.81 3.70 -1.17
CA THR A 185 -15.40 2.65 -2.01
C THR A 185 -16.09 1.58 -1.15
N SER A 186 -15.49 1.19 -0.03
CA SER A 186 -16.06 0.20 0.90
C SER A 186 -17.43 0.63 1.42
N ILE A 187 -17.59 1.89 1.87
CA ILE A 187 -18.89 2.36 2.36
C ILE A 187 -19.91 2.49 1.24
N MET A 188 -19.50 2.91 0.04
CA MET A 188 -20.36 2.97 -1.14
C MET A 188 -20.89 1.59 -1.56
N LEU A 189 -20.11 0.54 -1.32
CA LEU A 189 -20.49 -0.86 -1.57
C LEU A 189 -21.17 -1.53 -0.34
N GLY A 190 -21.45 -0.79 0.73
CA GLY A 190 -22.10 -1.32 1.93
C GLY A 190 -21.22 -2.23 2.81
N MET A 191 -19.90 -2.17 2.64
CA MET A 191 -18.94 -3.03 3.34
C MET A 191 -18.44 -2.38 4.63
N ILE A 192 -19.10 -2.72 5.75
CA ILE A 192 -18.86 -2.08 7.06
C ILE A 192 -17.47 -2.41 7.63
N VAL A 193 -17.02 -3.66 7.52
CA VAL A 193 -15.75 -4.09 8.13
C VAL A 193 -14.53 -3.38 7.51
N PRO A 194 -14.29 -3.43 6.18
CA PRO A 194 -13.18 -2.70 5.56
C PRO A 194 -13.30 -1.19 5.76
N PHE A 195 -14.52 -0.64 5.84
CA PHE A 195 -14.72 0.77 6.17
C PHE A 195 -14.19 1.13 7.57
N ILE A 196 -14.53 0.36 8.61
CA ILE A 196 -14.07 0.64 9.98
C ILE A 196 -12.54 0.50 10.09
N VAL A 197 -11.96 -0.53 9.47
CA VAL A 197 -10.50 -0.73 9.42
C VAL A 197 -9.84 0.45 8.70
N GLY A 198 -10.41 0.87 7.57
CA GLY A 198 -9.96 2.01 6.77
C GLY A 198 -9.95 3.33 7.55
N ILE A 199 -11.05 3.66 8.23
CA ILE A 199 -11.13 4.85 9.09
C ILE A 199 -10.07 4.80 10.21
N SER A 200 -9.86 3.63 10.81
CA SER A 200 -8.85 3.45 11.86
C SER A 200 -7.43 3.70 11.34
N LEU A 201 -7.12 3.19 10.14
CA LEU A 201 -5.83 3.45 9.48
C LEU A 201 -5.68 4.91 9.09
N MET A 202 -6.73 5.55 8.55
CA MET A 202 -6.71 6.97 8.20
C MET A 202 -6.37 7.83 9.42
N ILE A 203 -7.01 7.60 10.58
CA ILE A 203 -6.71 8.32 11.83
C ILE A 203 -5.24 8.11 12.24
N LEU A 204 -4.75 6.87 12.17
CA LEU A 204 -3.35 6.54 12.49
C LEU A 204 -2.37 7.29 11.57
N ILE A 205 -2.62 7.26 10.25
CA ILE A 205 -1.78 7.92 9.24
C ILE A 205 -1.83 9.44 9.42
N SER A 206 -3.01 10.02 9.69
CA SER A 206 -3.17 11.47 9.91
C SER A 206 -2.35 11.96 11.09
N ARG A 207 -2.37 11.23 12.20
CA ARG A 207 -1.58 11.55 13.41
C ARG A 207 -0.09 11.42 13.17
N ALA A 208 0.35 10.39 12.46
CA ALA A 208 1.76 10.18 12.16
C ALA A 208 2.31 11.18 11.14
N GLY A 209 1.49 11.59 10.16
CA GLY A 209 1.88 12.49 9.08
C GLY A 209 1.86 13.97 9.40
N GLY A 210 1.43 14.36 10.60
CA GLY A 210 1.39 15.78 10.99
C GLY A 210 0.41 16.60 10.17
N PHE A 211 -0.67 15.98 9.65
CA PHE A 211 -1.75 16.69 8.98
C PHE A 211 -2.58 17.55 9.94
N GLU A 212 -2.48 17.25 11.24
CA GLU A 212 -2.95 18.09 12.32
C GLU A 212 -2.02 19.30 12.42
N GLY A 213 -2.36 20.39 11.73
CA GLY A 213 -1.57 21.62 11.68
C GLY A 213 -1.28 22.15 13.09
N HIS A 214 -0.11 21.85 13.63
CA HIS A 214 0.44 22.59 14.76
C HIS A 214 1.14 23.83 14.21
N GLU A 215 0.36 24.88 13.94
CA GLU A 215 0.88 26.23 14.02
C GLU A 215 1.38 26.43 15.45
N LYS A 216 2.71 26.44 15.64
CA LYS A 216 3.27 27.01 16.86
C LYS A 216 2.85 28.48 16.88
N PRO A 217 2.14 28.98 17.91
CA PRO A 217 1.90 30.40 18.02
C PRO A 217 3.25 31.14 18.04
N PRO A 218 3.37 32.29 17.35
CA PRO A 218 4.60 33.06 17.29
C PRO A 218 5.12 33.38 18.70
N ALA A 219 6.40 33.07 18.93
CA ALA A 219 7.08 33.15 20.22
C ALA A 219 7.36 34.59 20.72
N HIS A 220 6.54 35.58 20.37
CA HIS A 220 6.81 37.00 20.65
C HIS A 220 5.62 37.75 21.26
N LEU A 221 4.85 37.07 22.11
CA LEU A 221 3.88 37.72 23.00
C LEU A 221 4.05 37.19 24.43
N SER A 222 5.10 37.67 25.10
CA SER A 222 5.24 37.62 26.56
C SER A 222 6.08 38.80 27.03
#